data_AF-A0A9P0N4N1-F1
#
_entry.id   AF-A0A9P0N4N1-F1
#
_cell.length_a   1.000
_cell.length_b   1.000
_cell.length_c   1.000
_cell.angle_alpha   90.00
_cell.angle_beta   90.00
_cell.angle_gamma   90.00
#
_symmetry.space_group_name_H-M   'P 1'
#
loop_
_entity.id
_entity.type
_entity.pdbx_description
1 polymer ?
#
loop_
_entity_poly.entity_id
_entity_poly.type
_entity_poly.pdbx_seq_one_letter_code
_entity_poly.pdbx_strand_id
1 'polypeptide(L)'
;MTYNNSVLIGNWSEERLKNEYEFKLFLRKRDRRELLLQRSRTLFSNLLSERPLAISGTYVLYGFNVQVVASDMPASSKMVGGKKQHGLAMSILVMDRQVDYMQNITDGCLMTLSPITTPCCRNTFVIISAKNEKDRGSKMKYGHEFLLRAENYGDPNAPPLYVRYTPSSTPSPADRMPLRLSAVKDSNCRFTTLPLLPCDRLEGLGTPVKTGARLIIKNCVSDTSLCVMNQNWMQTFFGPECGVNCRDYTDIHGRFTAENVFTLVSDVETKTKD
;
A
#
# COMPACT_ATOMS: atom_id res chain seq x y z
N MET A 1 8.56 -40.70 30.80
CA MET A 1 9.81 -39.94 30.65
C MET A 1 10.18 -39.92 29.19
N THR A 2 10.41 -38.76 28.60
CA THR A 2 10.95 -38.60 27.24
C THR A 2 12.46 -38.51 27.34
N TYR A 3 13.17 -39.41 26.66
CA TYR A 3 14.63 -39.46 26.64
C TYR A 3 15.16 -38.70 25.41
N ASN A 4 16.41 -38.22 25.48
CA ASN A 4 17.07 -37.58 24.35
C ASN A 4 17.36 -38.63 23.26
N ASN A 5 17.32 -38.23 21.98
CA ASN A 5 17.59 -39.08 20.82
C ASN A 5 19.05 -39.60 20.74
N SER A 6 19.90 -39.21 21.70
CA SER A 6 21.23 -39.79 21.95
C SER A 6 21.20 -41.04 22.83
N VAL A 7 20.10 -41.30 23.54
CA VAL A 7 19.91 -42.45 24.42
C VAL A 7 19.15 -43.53 23.65
N LEU A 8 19.73 -44.73 23.58
CA LEU A 8 19.18 -45.86 22.81
C LEU A 8 18.09 -46.58 23.61
N ILE A 9 16.93 -45.95 23.76
CA ILE A 9 15.80 -46.50 24.51
C ILE A 9 14.48 -46.31 23.75
N GLY A 10 13.59 -47.31 23.79
CA GLY A 10 12.32 -47.27 23.06
C GLY A 10 12.51 -47.26 21.53
N ASN A 11 11.72 -46.45 20.82
CA ASN A 11 11.73 -46.32 19.35
C ASN A 11 12.85 -45.38 18.84
N TRP A 12 13.99 -45.34 19.54
CA TRP A 12 15.11 -44.44 19.24
C TRP A 12 15.59 -44.54 17.78
N SER A 13 15.50 -45.73 17.17
CA SER A 13 15.94 -45.96 15.79
C SER A 13 15.01 -45.29 14.77
N GLU A 14 13.70 -45.36 14.98
CA GLU A 14 12.69 -44.72 14.14
C GLU A 14 12.75 -43.19 14.29
N GLU A 15 12.87 -42.70 15.53
CA GLU A 15 13.01 -41.26 15.82
C GLU A 15 14.27 -40.68 15.17
N ARG A 16 15.39 -41.40 15.23
CA ARG A 16 16.63 -41.00 14.55
C ARG A 16 16.48 -41.00 13.03
N LEU A 17 15.89 -42.03 12.45
CA LEU A 17 15.71 -42.11 11.00
C LEU A 17 14.76 -41.01 10.49
N LYS A 18 13.69 -40.72 11.24
CA LYS A 18 12.79 -39.59 10.96
C LYS A 18 13.53 -38.25 10.99
N ASN A 19 14.34 -38.01 12.03
CA ASN A 19 15.12 -36.78 12.15
C ASN A 19 16.15 -36.62 11.01
N GLU A 20 16.83 -37.71 10.62
CA GLU A 20 17.75 -37.68 9.46
C GLU A 20 17.01 -37.39 8.14
N TYR A 21 15.81 -37.96 7.97
CA TYR A 21 14.98 -37.69 6.80
C TYR A 21 14.51 -36.23 6.75
N GLU A 22 13.99 -35.69 7.85
CA GLU A 22 13.58 -34.29 7.96
C GLU A 22 14.75 -33.34 7.73
N PHE A 23 15.94 -33.65 8.25
CA PHE A 23 17.15 -32.87 8.02
C PHE A 23 17.59 -32.89 6.56
N LYS A 24 17.60 -34.06 5.90
CA LYS A 24 17.90 -34.16 4.47
C LYS A 24 16.88 -33.42 3.61
N LEU A 25 15.60 -33.48 3.97
CA LEU A 25 14.54 -32.72 3.29
C LEU A 25 14.75 -31.21 3.45
N PHE A 26 15.11 -30.76 4.65
CA PHE A 26 15.46 -29.37 4.93
C PHE A 26 16.64 -28.90 4.09
N LEU A 27 17.74 -29.67 4.03
CA LEU A 27 18.91 -29.34 3.21
C LEU A 27 18.54 -29.23 1.72
N ARG A 28 17.76 -30.18 1.19
CA ARG A 28 17.29 -30.12 -0.20
C ARG A 28 16.45 -28.86 -0.47
N LYS A 29 15.53 -28.50 0.43
CA LYS A 29 14.71 -27.28 0.31
C LYS A 29 15.57 -26.01 0.41
N ARG A 30 16.57 -25.99 1.30
CA ARG A 30 17.51 -24.88 1.47
C ARG A 30 18.31 -24.64 0.19
N ASP A 31 18.85 -25.70 -0.39
CA ASP A 31 19.70 -25.63 -1.57
C ASP A 31 18.88 -25.17 -2.81
N ARG A 32 17.59 -25.52 -2.86
CA ARG A 32 16.62 -25.04 -3.87
C ARG A 32 16.02 -23.65 -3.59
N ARG A 33 16.35 -23.02 -2.48
CA ARG A 33 15.75 -21.74 -2.01
C ARG A 33 14.23 -21.80 -1.82
N GLU A 34 13.72 -22.97 -1.44
CA GLU A 34 12.28 -23.22 -1.22
C GLU A 34 11.88 -23.03 0.25
N LEU A 35 12.82 -22.71 1.14
CA LEU A 35 12.48 -22.41 2.53
C LEU A 35 11.65 -21.13 2.62
N LEU A 36 10.59 -21.16 3.42
CA LEU A 36 9.73 -20.00 3.68
C LEU A 36 10.53 -18.77 4.14
N LEU A 37 11.57 -18.97 4.95
CA LEU A 37 12.47 -17.90 5.40
C LEU A 37 13.24 -17.26 4.24
N GLN A 38 13.69 -18.04 3.26
CA GLN A 38 14.40 -17.50 2.08
C GLN A 38 13.42 -16.76 1.14
N ARG A 39 12.24 -17.32 0.92
CA ARG A 39 11.18 -16.70 0.10
C ARG A 39 10.68 -15.40 0.71
N SER A 40 10.35 -15.39 2.00
CA SER A 40 9.91 -14.18 2.70
C SER A 40 10.98 -13.09 2.68
N ARG A 41 12.26 -13.40 2.95
CA ARG A 41 13.35 -12.42 2.84
C ARG A 41 13.46 -11.80 1.46
N THR A 42 13.33 -12.61 0.42
CA THR A 42 13.37 -12.14 -0.97
C THR A 42 12.19 -11.22 -1.28
N LEU A 43 10.98 -11.63 -0.89
CA LEU A 43 9.77 -10.83 -1.01
C LEU A 43 9.91 -9.47 -0.28
N PHE A 44 10.37 -9.49 0.98
CA PHE A 44 10.60 -8.26 1.74
C PHE A 44 11.65 -7.36 1.07
N SER A 45 12.75 -7.94 0.57
CA SER A 45 13.77 -7.14 -0.12
C SER A 45 13.23 -6.47 -1.39
N ASN A 46 12.33 -7.13 -2.12
CA ASN A 46 11.74 -6.57 -3.34
C ASN A 46 10.69 -5.48 -3.02
N LEU A 47 9.83 -5.71 -2.03
CA LEU A 47 8.74 -4.79 -1.69
C LEU A 47 9.21 -3.58 -0.87
N LEU A 48 10.17 -3.78 0.04
CA LEU A 48 10.70 -2.74 0.90
C LEU A 48 11.97 -2.08 0.33
N SER A 49 12.39 -2.40 -0.90
CA SER A 49 13.50 -1.68 -1.52
C SER A 49 13.13 -0.20 -1.66
N GLU A 50 13.98 0.66 -1.12
CA GLU A 50 13.77 2.11 -1.10
C GLU A 50 13.68 2.68 -2.51
N ARG A 51 12.78 3.64 -2.70
CA ARG A 51 12.60 4.32 -3.98
C ARG A 51 12.57 5.82 -3.78
N PRO A 52 13.41 6.59 -4.49
CA PRO A 52 13.34 8.04 -4.40
C PRO A 52 12.00 8.52 -4.96
N LEU A 53 11.38 9.44 -4.22
CA LEU A 53 10.28 10.25 -4.74
C LEU A 53 10.85 11.32 -5.69
N ALA A 54 9.99 11.99 -6.43
CA ALA A 54 10.42 13.04 -7.34
C ALA A 54 10.75 14.34 -6.57
N ILE A 55 12.02 14.49 -6.18
CA ILE A 55 12.59 15.50 -5.25
C ILE A 55 12.44 16.98 -5.68
N SER A 56 11.78 17.31 -6.79
CA SER A 56 11.94 18.65 -7.36
C SER A 56 10.64 19.28 -7.84
N GLY A 57 9.75 19.63 -6.92
CA GLY A 57 8.73 20.63 -7.21
C GLY A 57 7.74 20.93 -6.10
N THR A 58 7.37 22.22 -5.99
CA THR A 58 6.25 22.69 -5.16
C THR A 58 4.90 22.05 -5.53
N TYR A 59 4.82 21.42 -6.71
CA TYR A 59 3.60 20.87 -7.29
C TYR A 59 3.78 19.40 -7.66
N VAL A 60 2.69 18.66 -7.57
CA VAL A 60 2.62 17.27 -8.02
C VAL A 60 2.66 17.24 -9.56
N LEU A 61 3.55 16.42 -10.11
CA LEU A 61 3.78 16.29 -11.56
C LEU A 61 3.35 14.91 -12.07
N TYR A 62 2.82 14.86 -13.29
CA TYR A 62 2.53 13.59 -13.97
C TYR A 62 3.81 12.86 -14.39
N GLY A 63 3.80 11.52 -14.32
CA GLY A 63 4.91 10.64 -14.70
C GLY A 63 6.04 10.55 -13.68
N PHE A 64 5.77 10.92 -12.43
CA PHE A 64 6.71 10.92 -11.31
C PHE A 64 6.18 10.13 -10.10
N ASN A 65 7.11 9.66 -9.27
CA ASN A 65 6.83 8.87 -8.07
C ASN A 65 6.25 9.75 -6.96
N VAL A 66 5.15 9.28 -6.37
CA VAL A 66 4.46 9.89 -5.24
C VAL A 66 4.04 8.84 -4.23
N GLN A 67 3.76 9.28 -3.01
CA GLN A 67 3.04 8.51 -2.00
C GLN A 67 1.67 9.14 -1.74
N VAL A 68 0.69 8.30 -1.50
CA VAL A 68 -0.63 8.72 -1.01
C VAL A 68 -0.67 8.50 0.49
N VAL A 69 -0.70 9.57 1.27
CA VAL A 69 -0.58 9.50 2.74
C VAL A 69 -1.81 10.12 3.39
N ALA A 70 -2.47 9.40 4.30
CA ALA A 70 -3.47 9.96 5.20
C ALA A 70 -2.73 10.65 6.36
N SER A 71 -2.41 11.92 6.20
CA SER A 71 -1.56 12.70 7.12
C SER A 71 -2.24 13.03 8.45
N ASP A 72 -3.56 13.18 8.45
CA ASP A 72 -4.33 13.54 9.65
C ASP A 72 -4.73 12.31 10.49
N MET A 73 -4.46 11.09 10.01
CA MET A 73 -4.82 9.86 10.69
C MET A 73 -3.69 9.33 11.60
N PRO A 74 -4.01 8.81 12.80
CA PRO A 74 -3.03 8.23 13.70
C PRO A 74 -2.43 6.94 13.10
N ALA A 75 -1.11 6.83 13.14
CA ALA A 75 -0.34 5.70 12.64
C ALA A 75 -0.34 4.49 13.61
N SER A 76 -0.95 4.64 14.80
CA SER A 76 -1.21 3.53 15.71
C SER A 76 -2.36 3.90 16.65
N SER A 77 -3.13 2.90 17.04
CA SER A 77 -4.08 3.01 18.17
C SER A 77 -3.35 3.26 19.50
N LYS A 78 -2.08 2.81 19.62
CA LYS A 78 -1.27 2.96 20.85
C LYS A 78 -0.39 4.21 20.80
N MET A 79 -0.31 4.93 21.92
CA MET A 79 0.67 6.02 22.06
C MET A 79 2.07 5.43 22.21
N VAL A 80 2.98 5.77 21.31
CA VAL A 80 4.41 5.44 21.44
C VAL A 80 5.12 6.67 22.02
N GLY A 81 5.67 6.56 23.23
CA GLY A 81 6.42 7.66 23.86
C GLY A 81 5.61 8.93 24.15
N GLY A 82 4.30 8.82 24.37
CA GLY A 82 3.43 9.95 24.72
C GLY A 82 3.03 10.88 23.56
N LYS A 83 3.50 10.63 22.33
CA LYS A 83 3.07 11.35 21.12
C LYS A 83 2.34 10.40 20.16
N LYS A 84 1.20 10.84 19.62
CA LYS A 84 0.53 10.12 18.53
C LYS A 84 1.34 10.39 17.25
N GLN A 85 1.95 9.34 16.70
CA GLN A 85 2.49 9.39 15.36
C GLN A 85 1.32 9.48 14.38
N HIS A 86 1.39 10.38 13.41
CA HIS A 86 0.38 10.56 12.38
C HIS A 86 0.99 10.24 11.01
N GLY A 87 0.13 9.90 10.06
CA GLY A 87 0.54 9.52 8.71
C GLY A 87 0.44 8.02 8.49
N LEU A 88 -0.50 7.64 7.64
CA LEU A 88 -0.60 6.29 7.09
C LEU A 88 -0.37 6.35 5.58
N ALA A 89 0.62 5.62 5.06
CA ALA A 89 0.90 5.56 3.63
C ALA A 89 0.15 4.40 2.97
N MET A 90 -0.52 4.69 1.87
CA MET A 90 -1.19 3.65 1.08
C MET A 90 -0.15 2.67 0.55
N SER A 91 -0.37 1.39 0.82
CA SER A 91 0.61 0.32 0.64
C SER A 91 -0.04 -0.93 0.10
N ILE A 92 0.71 -1.71 -0.68
CA ILE A 92 0.24 -2.98 -1.23
C ILE A 92 0.24 -4.05 -0.12
N LEU A 93 -0.83 -4.84 0.01
CA LEU A 93 -0.93 -5.92 0.98
C LEU A 93 -0.53 -7.26 0.38
N VAL A 94 0.30 -8.00 1.12
CA VAL A 94 0.61 -9.41 0.86
C VAL A 94 -0.02 -10.25 1.96
N MET A 95 -0.86 -11.20 1.57
CA MET A 95 -1.52 -12.14 2.49
C MET A 95 -0.61 -13.32 2.83
N ASP A 96 -0.84 -13.96 3.98
CA ASP A 96 -0.11 -15.16 4.46
C ASP A 96 0.00 -16.26 3.41
N ARG A 97 -1.11 -16.56 2.74
CA ARG A 97 -1.14 -17.57 1.68
C ARG A 97 -0.31 -17.18 0.46
N GLN A 98 -0.09 -15.88 0.22
CA GLN A 98 0.61 -15.38 -0.97
C GLN A 98 2.13 -15.47 -0.84
N VAL A 99 2.69 -15.44 0.38
CA VAL A 99 4.16 -15.44 0.60
C VAL A 99 4.84 -16.66 -0.01
N ASP A 100 4.14 -17.80 -0.07
CA ASP A 100 4.68 -19.04 -0.62
C ASP A 100 4.99 -18.97 -2.11
N TYR A 101 4.23 -18.21 -2.90
CA TYR A 101 4.33 -18.18 -4.36
C TYR A 101 4.58 -16.79 -4.97
N MET A 102 4.25 -15.73 -4.24
CA MET A 102 4.45 -14.35 -4.67
C MET A 102 5.86 -13.91 -4.28
N GLN A 103 6.64 -13.39 -5.23
CA GLN A 103 7.95 -12.80 -4.95
C GLN A 103 8.01 -11.30 -5.27
N ASN A 104 7.02 -10.81 -6.03
CA ASN A 104 6.88 -9.45 -6.51
C ASN A 104 5.40 -9.07 -6.55
N ILE A 105 5.10 -7.78 -6.77
CA ILE A 105 3.73 -7.27 -6.88
C ILE A 105 3.02 -7.93 -8.07
N THR A 106 1.77 -8.38 -7.87
CA THR A 106 0.96 -9.05 -8.91
C THR A 106 -0.43 -8.44 -9.05
N ASP A 107 -1.11 -8.81 -10.13
CA ASP A 107 -2.54 -8.52 -10.31
C ASP A 107 -3.37 -9.07 -9.14
N GLY A 108 -4.36 -8.29 -8.70
CA GLY A 108 -5.26 -8.66 -7.61
C GLY A 108 -4.72 -8.46 -6.19
N CYS A 109 -3.49 -7.97 -6.01
CA CYS A 109 -2.99 -7.61 -4.68
C CYS A 109 -3.87 -6.54 -4.04
N LEU A 110 -4.28 -6.75 -2.78
CA LEU A 110 -5.11 -5.80 -2.03
C LEU A 110 -4.28 -4.59 -1.58
N MET A 111 -4.95 -3.53 -1.13
CA MET A 111 -4.29 -2.32 -0.66
C MET A 111 -4.68 -1.97 0.78
N THR A 112 -3.70 -1.58 1.57
CA THR A 112 -3.78 -1.21 2.99
C THR A 112 -3.21 0.20 3.19
N LEU A 113 -3.36 0.70 4.41
CA LEU A 113 -2.71 1.89 4.91
C LEU A 113 -1.70 1.47 5.99
N SER A 114 -0.42 1.68 5.70
CA SER A 114 0.69 1.28 6.55
C SER A 114 1.23 2.46 7.35
N PRO A 115 1.64 2.27 8.61
CA PRO A 115 2.44 3.26 9.36
C PRO A 115 3.82 3.52 8.73
N ILE A 116 4.28 2.66 7.82
CA ILE A 116 5.56 2.79 7.13
C ILE A 116 5.43 3.84 6.02
N THR A 117 5.85 5.07 6.33
CA THR A 117 5.86 6.20 5.39
C THR A 117 7.17 6.33 4.60
N THR A 118 8.20 5.55 4.92
CA THR A 118 9.46 5.53 4.15
C THR A 118 9.21 5.06 2.72
N PRO A 119 9.59 5.84 1.69
CA PRO A 119 9.37 5.49 0.28
C PRO A 119 10.00 4.15 -0.14
N CYS A 120 9.15 3.19 -0.52
CA CYS A 120 9.56 1.89 -1.04
C CYS A 120 8.60 1.41 -2.15
N CYS A 121 9.02 0.40 -2.92
CA CYS A 121 8.22 -0.16 -4.03
C CYS A 121 6.75 -0.43 -3.66
N ARG A 122 6.50 -0.80 -2.40
CA ARG A 122 5.18 -1.11 -1.85
C ARG A 122 4.24 0.10 -1.70
N ASN A 123 4.77 1.28 -1.41
CA ASN A 123 3.99 2.48 -1.06
C ASN A 123 4.18 3.66 -2.02
N THR A 124 5.00 3.49 -3.07
CA THR A 124 5.22 4.47 -4.13
C THR A 124 4.40 4.15 -5.38
N PHE A 125 3.76 5.18 -5.93
CA PHE A 125 2.96 5.10 -7.15
C PHE A 125 3.41 6.18 -8.14
N VAL A 126 3.25 5.91 -9.43
CA VAL A 126 3.40 6.91 -10.49
C VAL A 126 2.03 7.47 -10.82
N ILE A 127 1.88 8.80 -10.73
CA ILE A 127 0.65 9.47 -11.17
C ILE A 127 0.67 9.59 -12.70
N ILE A 128 -0.39 9.11 -13.35
CA ILE A 128 -0.54 9.16 -14.82
C ILE A 128 -1.84 9.89 -15.14
N SER A 129 -1.81 10.77 -16.14
CA SER A 129 -3.01 11.46 -16.60
C SER A 129 -3.94 10.49 -17.33
N ALA A 130 -5.23 10.49 -17.00
CA ALA A 130 -6.19 9.61 -17.65
C ALA A 130 -6.43 9.98 -19.13
N LYS A 131 -6.24 11.26 -19.49
CA LYS A 131 -6.40 11.76 -20.86
C LYS A 131 -5.19 11.48 -21.75
N ASN A 132 -3.98 11.64 -21.22
CA ASN A 132 -2.75 11.44 -21.98
C ASN A 132 -1.69 10.76 -21.10
N GLU A 133 -1.49 9.46 -21.30
CA GLU A 133 -0.57 8.67 -20.49
C GLU A 133 0.90 9.04 -20.68
N LYS A 134 1.25 9.58 -21.85
CA LYS A 134 2.62 9.99 -22.19
C LYS A 134 2.98 11.34 -21.59
N ASP A 135 2.01 12.01 -20.95
CA ASP A 135 2.22 13.30 -20.34
C ASP A 135 3.12 13.15 -19.10
N ARG A 136 4.30 13.76 -19.15
CA ARG A 136 5.32 13.69 -18.11
C ARG A 136 5.85 15.08 -17.82
N GLY A 137 5.87 15.45 -16.54
CA GLY A 137 6.33 16.77 -16.07
C GLY A 137 5.29 17.87 -16.11
N SER A 138 4.09 17.63 -16.66
CA SER A 138 2.98 18.57 -16.52
C SER A 138 2.45 18.57 -15.08
N LYS A 139 1.94 19.73 -14.64
CA LYS A 139 1.40 19.92 -13.29
C LYS A 139 0.02 19.26 -13.19
N MET A 140 -0.16 18.43 -12.17
CA MET A 140 -1.46 17.90 -11.81
C MET A 140 -2.36 19.03 -11.28
N LYS A 141 -3.61 19.05 -11.72
CA LYS A 141 -4.60 20.07 -11.35
C LYS A 141 -5.79 19.44 -10.63
N TYR A 142 -6.42 20.19 -9.73
CA TYR A 142 -7.67 19.74 -9.10
C TYR A 142 -8.76 19.53 -10.16
N GLY A 143 -9.56 18.46 -9.98
CA GLY A 143 -10.60 18.04 -10.92
C GLY A 143 -10.10 17.22 -12.11
N HIS A 144 -8.80 17.18 -12.40
CA HIS A 144 -8.29 16.34 -13.48
C HIS A 144 -8.30 14.85 -13.10
N GLU A 145 -8.72 14.02 -14.05
CA GLU A 145 -8.70 12.56 -13.90
C GLU A 145 -7.27 12.02 -14.02
N PHE A 146 -6.88 11.16 -13.09
CA PHE A 146 -5.59 10.50 -13.06
C PHE A 146 -5.72 9.03 -12.65
N LEU A 147 -4.65 8.29 -12.86
CA LEU A 147 -4.47 6.89 -12.51
C LEU A 147 -3.26 6.80 -11.57
N LEU A 148 -3.34 5.90 -10.60
CA LEU A 148 -2.19 5.53 -9.77
C LEU A 148 -1.61 4.22 -10.28
N ARG A 149 -0.39 4.27 -10.82
CA ARG A 149 0.34 3.10 -11.30
C ARG A 149 1.33 2.62 -10.24
N ALA A 150 1.22 1.35 -9.84
CA ALA A 150 2.27 0.65 -9.12
C ALA A 150 3.24 0.02 -10.12
N GLU A 151 4.53 0.33 -9.98
CA GLU A 151 5.57 -0.29 -10.80
C GLU A 151 6.13 -1.53 -10.09
N ASN A 152 6.20 -2.63 -10.83
CA ASN A 152 6.88 -3.82 -10.33
C ASN A 152 8.37 -3.71 -10.63
N TYR A 153 9.13 -3.19 -9.66
CA TYR A 153 10.56 -3.01 -9.84
C TYR A 153 11.38 -4.30 -9.78
N GLY A 154 10.80 -5.40 -9.28
CA GLY A 154 11.46 -6.69 -9.24
C GLY A 154 11.46 -7.41 -10.59
N ASP A 155 10.64 -6.95 -11.55
CA ASP A 155 10.60 -7.46 -12.92
C ASP A 155 10.28 -6.31 -13.89
N PRO A 156 11.30 -5.73 -14.58
CA PRO A 156 11.10 -4.63 -15.51
C PRO A 156 10.16 -4.92 -16.68
N ASN A 157 9.94 -6.19 -17.02
CA ASN A 157 9.05 -6.60 -18.12
C ASN A 157 7.62 -6.87 -17.64
N ALA A 158 7.36 -6.78 -16.33
CA ALA A 158 6.04 -7.02 -15.80
C ALA A 158 5.04 -5.95 -16.29
N PRO A 159 3.78 -6.35 -16.54
CA PRO A 159 2.75 -5.40 -16.94
C PRO A 159 2.52 -4.36 -15.84
N PRO A 160 2.21 -3.10 -16.22
CA PRO A 160 1.90 -2.06 -15.25
C PRO A 160 0.63 -2.43 -14.47
N LEU A 161 0.64 -2.16 -13.17
CA LEU A 161 -0.50 -2.40 -12.30
C LEU A 161 -1.11 -1.07 -11.88
N TYR A 162 -2.44 -0.99 -11.88
CA TYR A 162 -3.19 0.22 -11.56
C TYR A 162 -4.02 0.01 -10.30
N VAL A 163 -4.13 1.05 -9.47
CA VAL A 163 -5.05 1.03 -8.34
C VAL A 163 -6.48 1.03 -8.86
N ARG A 164 -7.25 0.01 -8.49
CA ARG A 164 -8.64 -0.19 -8.89
C ARG A 164 -9.53 -0.26 -7.67
N TYR A 165 -10.54 0.59 -7.63
CA TYR A 165 -11.64 0.44 -6.68
C TYR A 165 -12.75 -0.41 -7.31
N THR A 166 -13.18 -1.48 -6.66
CA THR A 166 -14.36 -2.23 -7.12
C THR A 166 -15.46 -2.15 -6.07
N PRO A 167 -16.56 -1.41 -6.33
CA PRO A 167 -17.67 -1.38 -5.39
C PRO A 167 -18.27 -2.78 -5.26
N SER A 168 -18.66 -3.16 -4.04
CA SER A 168 -19.36 -4.43 -3.83
C SER A 168 -20.80 -4.29 -4.31
N SER A 169 -21.21 -5.12 -5.28
CA SER A 169 -22.59 -5.18 -5.77
C SER A 169 -23.56 -5.82 -4.75
N THR A 170 -23.02 -6.53 -3.75
CA THR A 170 -23.80 -7.12 -2.65
C THR A 170 -23.45 -6.43 -1.33
N PRO A 171 -24.43 -6.28 -0.39
CA PRO A 171 -24.13 -5.84 0.96
C PRO A 171 -23.16 -6.85 1.57
N SER A 172 -21.89 -6.46 1.60
CA SER A 172 -20.79 -7.26 2.11
C SER A 172 -20.41 -6.75 3.49
N PRO A 173 -19.72 -7.56 4.32
CA PRO A 173 -19.21 -7.08 5.59
C PRO A 173 -18.45 -5.77 5.39
N ALA A 174 -18.65 -4.82 6.31
CA ALA A 174 -17.99 -3.52 6.29
C ALA A 174 -16.45 -3.65 6.17
N ASP A 175 -15.91 -4.80 6.59
CA ASP A 175 -14.51 -5.19 6.60
C ASP A 175 -13.92 -5.59 5.25
N ARG A 176 -14.70 -5.64 4.17
CA ARG A 176 -14.11 -5.91 2.85
C ARG A 176 -13.29 -4.73 2.38
N MET A 177 -12.10 -5.03 1.89
CA MET A 177 -11.18 -4.06 1.28
C MET A 177 -11.33 -4.11 -0.25
N PRO A 178 -12.00 -3.11 -0.86
CA PRO A 178 -12.33 -3.16 -2.29
C PRO A 178 -11.23 -2.63 -3.20
N LEU A 179 -10.18 -2.01 -2.63
CA LEU A 179 -9.02 -1.55 -3.38
C LEU A 179 -8.06 -2.70 -3.66
N ARG A 180 -7.75 -2.86 -4.93
CA ARG A 180 -6.79 -3.85 -5.43
C ARG A 180 -5.97 -3.27 -6.57
N LEU A 181 -4.82 -3.88 -6.81
CA LEU A 181 -4.08 -3.67 -8.04
C LEU A 181 -4.73 -4.45 -9.19
N SER A 182 -4.78 -3.83 -10.36
CA SER A 182 -5.28 -4.45 -11.57
C SER A 182 -4.32 -4.23 -12.73
N ALA A 183 -3.99 -5.28 -13.48
CA ALA A 183 -3.28 -5.15 -14.76
C ALA A 183 -4.20 -4.55 -15.85
N VAL A 184 -5.51 -4.64 -15.67
CA VAL A 184 -6.51 -4.12 -16.59
C VAL A 184 -6.82 -2.67 -16.26
N LYS A 185 -6.58 -1.78 -17.23
CA LYS A 185 -6.94 -0.37 -17.12
C LYS A 185 -8.43 -0.19 -17.41
N ASP A 186 -9.23 -0.19 -16.34
CA ASP A 186 -10.66 0.07 -16.39
C ASP A 186 -11.03 1.50 -15.94
N SER A 187 -12.26 1.93 -16.24
CA SER A 187 -12.83 3.19 -15.74
C SER A 187 -12.78 3.30 -14.21
N ASN A 188 -12.87 2.18 -13.51
CA ASN A 188 -12.77 2.04 -12.05
C ASN A 188 -11.40 2.37 -11.47
N CYS A 189 -10.36 2.48 -12.30
CA CYS A 189 -9.02 2.88 -11.88
C CYS A 189 -8.85 4.41 -11.86
N ARG A 190 -9.84 5.16 -12.36
CA ARG A 190 -9.76 6.61 -12.48
C ARG A 190 -10.12 7.29 -11.16
N PHE A 191 -9.25 8.19 -10.74
CA PHE A 191 -9.41 9.04 -9.58
C PHE A 191 -9.33 10.51 -9.98
N THR A 192 -9.88 11.38 -9.16
CA THR A 192 -9.79 12.83 -9.27
C THR A 192 -9.52 13.43 -7.89
N THR A 193 -8.93 14.61 -7.83
CA THR A 193 -8.65 15.32 -6.58
C THR A 193 -9.57 16.52 -6.41
N LEU A 194 -10.05 16.72 -5.19
CA LEU A 194 -10.84 17.87 -4.78
C LEU A 194 -10.12 18.63 -3.65
N PRO A 195 -10.24 19.97 -3.61
CA PRO A 195 -9.82 20.76 -2.45
C PRO A 195 -10.55 20.33 -1.18
N LEU A 196 -9.88 20.44 -0.03
CA LEU A 196 -10.44 20.05 1.27
C LEU A 196 -11.66 20.91 1.66
N LEU A 197 -11.52 22.23 1.56
CA LEU A 197 -12.55 23.17 1.98
C LEU A 197 -13.68 23.24 0.94
N PRO A 198 -14.96 23.13 1.34
CA PRO A 198 -16.10 23.22 0.41
C PRO A 198 -16.14 24.49 -0.42
N CYS A 199 -15.79 25.64 0.18
CA CYS A 199 -15.80 26.95 -0.50
C CYS A 199 -14.81 26.99 -1.67
N ASP A 200 -13.63 26.39 -1.50
CA ASP A 200 -12.57 26.42 -2.49
C ASP A 200 -12.79 25.37 -3.60
N ARG A 201 -13.84 24.54 -3.52
CA ARG A 201 -14.04 23.45 -4.50
C ARG A 201 -14.33 23.96 -5.89
N LEU A 202 -15.06 25.05 -6.04
CA LEU A 202 -15.35 25.61 -7.37
C LEU A 202 -14.19 26.45 -7.88
N GLU A 203 -13.65 27.33 -7.02
CA GLU A 203 -12.57 28.26 -7.37
C GLU A 203 -11.22 27.55 -7.56
N GLY A 204 -11.00 26.47 -6.82
CA GLY A 204 -9.77 25.67 -6.88
C GLY A 204 -9.71 24.69 -8.04
N LEU A 205 -10.81 24.42 -8.76
CA LEU A 205 -10.78 23.53 -9.92
C LEU A 205 -9.86 24.06 -11.00
N GLY A 206 -9.01 23.18 -11.56
CA GLY A 206 -8.01 23.58 -12.56
C GLY A 206 -6.76 24.25 -11.99
N THR A 207 -6.71 24.56 -10.69
CA THR A 207 -5.48 25.03 -10.04
C THR A 207 -4.51 23.86 -9.80
N PRO A 208 -3.18 24.10 -9.86
CA PRO A 208 -2.21 23.04 -9.68
C PRO A 208 -2.15 22.56 -8.23
N VAL A 209 -2.08 21.24 -8.03
CA VAL A 209 -2.01 20.59 -6.72
C VAL A 209 -0.60 20.74 -6.15
N LYS A 210 -0.48 21.35 -4.98
CA LYS A 210 0.81 21.47 -4.28
C LYS A 210 1.17 20.15 -3.60
N THR A 211 2.46 19.86 -3.56
CA THR A 211 3.00 18.71 -2.82
C THR A 211 2.69 18.87 -1.33
N GLY A 212 2.23 17.80 -0.67
CA GLY A 212 1.87 17.82 0.75
C GLY A 212 0.56 18.58 1.08
N ALA A 213 -0.14 19.13 0.08
CA ALA A 213 -1.43 19.77 0.31
C ALA A 213 -2.49 18.73 0.70
N ARG A 214 -3.31 19.08 1.70
CA ARG A 214 -4.45 18.27 2.13
C ARG A 214 -5.55 18.35 1.08
N LEU A 215 -6.00 17.19 0.63
CA LEU A 215 -6.97 17.05 -0.44
C LEU A 215 -7.83 15.81 -0.24
N ILE A 216 -8.91 15.74 -1.01
CA ILE A 216 -9.79 14.57 -1.08
C ILE A 216 -9.53 13.89 -2.41
N ILE A 217 -9.35 12.57 -2.38
CA ILE A 217 -9.21 11.77 -3.60
C ILE A 217 -10.53 11.03 -3.82
N LYS A 218 -11.15 11.23 -4.97
CA LYS A 218 -12.45 10.67 -5.32
C LYS A 218 -12.31 9.69 -6.49
N ASN A 219 -12.97 8.55 -6.41
CA ASN A 219 -13.06 7.64 -7.54
C ASN A 219 -14.11 8.16 -8.53
N CYS A 220 -13.75 8.28 -9.81
CA CYS A 220 -14.59 8.95 -10.80
C CYS A 220 -15.87 8.17 -11.16
N VAL A 221 -15.87 6.84 -11.01
CA VAL A 221 -17.01 6.01 -11.42
C VAL A 221 -18.01 5.85 -10.29
N SER A 222 -17.53 5.54 -9.09
CA SER A 222 -18.38 5.34 -7.93
C SER A 222 -18.78 6.64 -7.24
N ASP A 223 -18.16 7.75 -7.60
CA ASP A 223 -18.36 9.05 -6.99
C ASP A 223 -18.21 9.03 -5.45
N THR A 224 -17.32 8.17 -4.95
CA THR A 224 -16.97 8.07 -3.52
C THR A 224 -15.51 8.43 -3.28
N SER A 225 -15.22 9.02 -2.14
CA SER A 225 -13.86 9.42 -1.75
C SER A 225 -13.11 8.32 -1.01
N LEU A 226 -11.79 8.24 -1.23
CA LEU A 226 -10.91 7.37 -0.46
C LEU A 226 -11.05 7.67 1.02
N CYS A 227 -11.04 6.61 1.83
CA CYS A 227 -11.13 6.70 3.27
C CYS A 227 -10.25 5.66 3.98
N VAL A 228 -9.81 6.04 5.17
CA VAL A 228 -9.13 5.17 6.13
C VAL A 228 -10.17 4.42 6.95
N MET A 229 -10.09 3.09 6.99
CA MET A 229 -10.96 2.29 7.86
C MET A 229 -10.37 2.20 9.27
N ASN A 230 -10.41 3.30 10.03
CA ASN A 230 -9.71 3.44 11.31
C ASN A 230 -10.02 2.36 12.36
N GLN A 231 -11.20 1.72 12.27
CA GLN A 231 -11.60 0.64 13.18
C GLN A 231 -11.06 -0.73 12.76
N ASN A 232 -10.55 -0.85 11.53
CA ASN A 232 -10.15 -2.10 10.90
C ASN A 232 -8.63 -2.19 10.81
N TRP A 233 -8.01 -2.44 11.96
CA TRP A 233 -6.59 -2.75 12.04
C TRP A 233 -6.37 -4.25 11.90
N MET A 234 -5.41 -4.62 11.06
CA MET A 234 -5.04 -6.01 10.79
C MET A 234 -3.55 -6.19 11.04
N GLN A 235 -3.19 -7.32 11.63
CA GLN A 235 -1.80 -7.70 11.76
C GLN A 235 -1.33 -8.33 10.44
N THR A 236 -0.36 -7.71 9.78
CA THR A 236 0.25 -8.21 8.54
C THR A 236 1.72 -8.51 8.78
N PHE A 237 2.40 -9.09 7.78
CA PHE A 237 3.84 -9.31 7.80
C PHE A 237 4.67 -8.05 8.01
N PHE A 238 4.12 -6.89 7.68
CA PHE A 238 4.79 -5.61 7.78
C PHE A 238 4.47 -4.87 9.09
N GLY A 239 3.62 -5.46 9.93
CA GLY A 239 3.15 -4.87 11.18
C GLY A 239 1.64 -4.62 11.18
N PRO A 240 1.14 -3.82 12.13
CA PRO A 240 -0.26 -3.43 12.19
C PRO A 240 -0.59 -2.44 11.08
N GLU A 241 -1.55 -2.77 10.23
CA GLU A 241 -1.97 -1.95 9.09
C GLU A 241 -3.48 -1.73 9.10
N CYS A 242 -3.91 -0.61 8.53
CA CYS A 242 -5.28 -0.20 8.50
C CYS A 242 -5.92 -0.54 7.14
N GLY A 243 -7.21 -0.91 7.14
CA GLY A 243 -7.98 -1.07 5.92
C GLY A 243 -8.15 0.24 5.14
N VAL A 244 -8.33 0.13 3.82
CA VAL A 244 -8.62 1.26 2.91
C VAL A 244 -9.90 0.97 2.15
N ASN A 245 -10.76 1.98 2.03
CA ASN A 245 -12.01 1.88 1.30
C ASN A 245 -12.28 3.20 0.54
N CYS A 246 -13.35 3.26 -0.25
CA CYS A 246 -13.91 4.50 -0.75
C CYS A 246 -15.31 4.69 -0.13
N ARG A 247 -15.43 5.66 0.78
CA ARG A 247 -16.70 6.06 1.40
C ARG A 247 -16.57 7.50 1.88
N ASP A 248 -17.63 8.27 1.72
CA ASP A 248 -17.68 9.65 2.20
C ASP A 248 -18.06 9.69 3.69
N TYR A 249 -17.12 10.06 4.56
CA TYR A 249 -17.40 10.39 5.95
C TYR A 249 -17.43 11.91 6.10
N THR A 250 -18.63 12.42 6.33
CA THR A 250 -18.88 13.84 6.55
C THR A 250 -19.41 14.08 7.96
N ASP A 251 -19.03 15.23 8.50
CA ASP A 251 -19.60 15.75 9.74
C ASP A 251 -20.99 16.36 9.49
N ILE A 252 -21.71 16.74 10.56
CA ILE A 252 -23.03 17.39 10.53
C ILE A 252 -23.06 18.66 9.65
N HIS A 253 -21.90 19.29 9.44
CA HIS A 253 -21.74 20.47 8.59
C HIS A 253 -21.39 20.14 7.12
N GLY A 254 -21.43 18.87 6.72
CA GLY A 254 -21.11 18.42 5.36
C GLY A 254 -19.62 18.51 4.99
N ARG A 255 -18.74 18.69 5.99
CA ARG A 255 -17.29 18.72 5.81
C ARG A 255 -16.73 17.31 5.92
N PHE A 256 -15.76 16.96 5.09
CA PHE A 256 -15.08 15.66 5.18
C PHE A 256 -14.33 15.55 6.51
N THR A 257 -14.42 14.37 7.13
CA THR A 257 -13.66 14.03 8.34
C THR A 257 -12.22 13.66 7.99
N ALA A 258 -11.36 13.56 9.01
CA ALA A 258 -9.94 13.22 8.85
C ALA A 258 -9.70 11.91 8.09
N GLU A 259 -10.65 10.96 8.14
CA GLU A 259 -10.55 9.67 7.46
C GLU A 259 -10.50 9.80 5.93
N ASN A 260 -11.05 10.88 5.37
CA ASN A 260 -11.06 11.15 3.94
C ASN A 260 -9.94 12.11 3.48
N VAL A 261 -9.14 12.63 4.41
CA VAL A 261 -8.09 13.61 4.08
C VAL A 261 -6.80 12.90 3.75
N PHE A 262 -6.34 13.12 2.52
CA PHE A 262 -5.08 12.57 2.02
C PHE A 262 -4.16 13.71 1.55
N THR A 263 -2.88 13.41 1.51
CA THR A 263 -1.81 14.26 0.98
C THR A 263 -1.03 13.47 -0.05
N LEU A 264 -0.75 14.10 -1.19
CA LEU A 264 0.15 13.55 -2.20
C LEU A 264 1.56 14.06 -1.90
N VAL A 265 2.45 13.15 -1.52
CA VAL A 265 3.84 13.45 -1.17
C VAL A 265 4.73 13.05 -2.33
N SER A 266 5.39 14.02 -2.96
CA SER A 266 6.38 13.80 -4.02
C SER A 266 7.79 14.22 -3.59
N ASP A 267 7.92 14.95 -2.49
CA ASP A 267 9.20 15.36 -1.93
C ASP A 267 9.50 14.52 -0.69
N VAL A 268 10.75 14.06 -0.58
CA VAL A 268 11.27 13.67 0.72
C VAL A 268 11.63 14.99 1.39
N GLU A 269 10.85 15.45 2.37
CA GLU A 269 11.43 16.27 3.44
C GLU A 269 12.55 15.40 4.01
N THR A 270 13.76 15.59 3.50
CA THR A 270 14.95 15.07 4.14
C THR A 270 14.91 15.69 5.51
N LYS A 271 14.49 14.91 6.52
CA LYS A 271 14.73 15.27 7.90
C LYS A 271 16.21 15.59 7.95
N THR A 272 16.53 16.87 8.05
CA THR A 272 17.83 17.34 8.45
C THR A 272 18.15 16.56 9.71
N LYS A 273 19.17 15.70 9.62
CA LYS A 273 19.76 15.08 10.78
C LYS A 273 20.38 16.22 11.59
N ASP A 274 19.64 16.67 12.59
CA ASP A 274 20.24 17.34 13.75
C ASP A 274 20.80 16.27 14.69
#